data_AF-A0A5C3LZF2-F1
#
_entry.id   AF-A0A5C3LZF2-F1
#
_cell.length_a   1.000
_cell.length_b   1.000
_cell.length_c   1.000
_cell.angle_alpha   90.00
_cell.angle_beta   90.00
_cell.angle_gamma   90.00
#
_symmetry.space_group_name_H-M   'P 1'
#
loop_
_entity.id
_entity.type
_entity.pdbx_description
1 polymer ?
#
loop_
_entity_poly.entity_id
_entity_poly.type
_entity_poly.pdbx_seq_one_letter_code
_entity_poly.pdbx_strand_id
1 'polypeptide(L)'
;MGPVSDTIKVTKLLKLKENGSNWSTYKDQTMTHLNSKGLHQYVLGTAIVPISIIKCEGQFYSPSDVKHKEPLLSSAIDHFKNTVTDYLKNEGVSCNILKTTVPHTVYHQLRHLPTLAEKWNKLCKIYEHQGNTVQQNLLTKLQAFRYSGGSMWAHLSAMQELQDDLADNDFDVTDLQFIAYIHSSLKDNPEFCMLMLSLDSTMEAVGQKLTSDVLM
;
A
#
# COMPACT_ATOMS: atom_id res chain seq x y z
N MET A 1 8.59 18.38 37.77
CA MET A 1 8.64 18.11 36.32
C MET A 1 8.13 16.71 36.11
N GLY A 2 6.91 16.56 35.58
CA GLY A 2 6.34 15.25 35.26
C GLY A 2 6.85 14.76 33.90
N PRO A 3 6.99 13.44 33.68
CA PRO A 3 7.37 12.93 32.37
C PRO A 3 6.21 13.18 31.40
N VAL A 4 6.50 13.93 30.33
CA VAL A 4 5.61 14.10 29.18
C VAL A 4 5.46 12.73 28.55
N SER A 5 4.26 12.13 28.67
CA SER A 5 3.89 10.99 27.85
C SER A 5 3.74 11.48 26.42
N ASP A 6 4.77 11.24 25.62
CA ASP A 6 4.66 11.30 24.17
C ASP A 6 3.75 10.15 23.72
N THR A 7 2.44 10.42 23.74
CA THR A 7 1.45 9.63 23.03
C THR A 7 1.73 9.76 21.55
N ILE A 8 2.60 8.88 21.03
CA ILE A 8 2.82 8.69 19.60
C ILE A 8 1.45 8.31 19.02
N LYS A 9 0.83 9.25 18.28
CA LYS A 9 -0.38 8.99 17.51
C LYS A 9 -0.12 7.77 16.65
N VAL A 10 -0.87 6.69 16.90
CA VAL A 10 -0.88 5.49 16.05
C VAL A 10 -1.16 5.96 14.62
N THR A 11 -0.14 5.94 13.78
CA THR A 11 -0.27 6.26 12.36
C THR A 11 -1.27 5.25 11.79
N LYS A 12 -2.46 5.72 11.44
CA LYS A 12 -3.49 4.87 10.83
C LYS A 12 -2.90 4.36 9.52
N LEU A 13 -2.57 3.07 9.48
CA LEU A 13 -2.00 2.45 8.29
C LEU A 13 -2.97 2.58 7.12
N LEU A 14 -2.44 2.92 5.95
CA LEU A 14 -3.20 2.96 4.71
C LEU A 14 -3.78 1.57 4.44
N LYS A 15 -5.09 1.54 4.14
CA LYS A 15 -5.76 0.31 3.74
C LYS A 15 -5.68 0.16 2.23
N LEU A 16 -5.40 -1.06 1.78
CA LEU A 16 -5.43 -1.41 0.37
C LEU A 16 -6.89 -1.37 -0.12
N LYS A 17 -7.15 -0.63 -1.20
CA LYS A 17 -8.45 -0.61 -1.87
C LYS A 17 -8.67 -1.96 -2.57
N GLU A 18 -9.92 -2.43 -2.61
CA GLU A 18 -10.24 -3.76 -3.16
C GLU A 18 -9.93 -3.87 -4.67
N ASN A 19 -10.07 -2.76 -5.39
CA ASN A 19 -9.69 -2.61 -6.80
C ASN A 19 -8.17 -2.42 -7.04
N GLY A 20 -7.37 -2.33 -5.97
CA GLY A 20 -5.94 -2.13 -6.07
C GLY A 20 -5.47 -0.75 -6.55
N SER A 21 -6.34 0.26 -6.67
CA SER A 21 -5.93 1.53 -7.29
C SER A 21 -4.87 2.29 -6.50
N ASN A 22 -4.77 2.05 -5.20
CA ASN A 22 -3.71 2.61 -4.36
C ASN A 22 -2.57 1.62 -4.07
N TRP A 23 -2.38 0.57 -4.90
CA TRP A 23 -1.40 -0.49 -4.63
C TRP A 23 0.03 0.04 -4.45
N SER A 24 0.50 0.94 -5.32
CA SER A 24 1.85 1.49 -5.26
C SER A 24 2.11 2.20 -3.93
N THR A 25 1.25 3.18 -3.60
CA THR A 25 1.29 3.92 -2.34
C THR A 25 1.13 3.02 -1.11
N TYR A 26 0.24 2.02 -1.18
CA TYR A 26 0.07 1.02 -0.13
C TYR A 26 1.34 0.19 0.09
N LYS A 27 1.96 -0.28 -0.99
CA LYS A 27 3.15 -1.12 -0.95
C LYS A 27 4.31 -0.35 -0.31
N ASP A 28 4.54 0.89 -0.73
CA ASP A 28 5.60 1.74 -0.19
C ASP A 28 5.41 2.03 1.31
N GLN A 29 4.23 2.51 1.70
CA GLN A 29 3.95 2.83 3.10
C GLN A 29 4.00 1.59 4.02
N THR A 30 3.47 0.46 3.55
CA THR A 30 3.50 -0.79 4.33
C THR A 30 4.92 -1.31 4.49
N MET A 31 5.74 -1.24 3.44
CA MET A 31 7.15 -1.63 3.49
C MET A 31 7.93 -0.73 4.44
N THR A 32 7.74 0.58 4.36
CA THR A 32 8.32 1.56 5.29
C THR A 32 7.90 1.28 6.74
N HIS A 33 6.63 0.95 6.97
CA HIS A 33 6.14 0.60 8.30
C HIS A 33 6.76 -0.69 8.84
N LEU A 34 6.87 -1.74 8.02
CA LEU A 34 7.51 -3.01 8.42
C LEU A 34 9.01 -2.81 8.70
N ASN A 35 9.69 -2.00 7.88
CA ASN A 35 11.10 -1.65 8.09
C ASN A 35 11.32 -0.88 9.40
N SER A 36 10.47 0.09 9.73
CA SER A 36 10.58 0.83 11.01
C SER A 36 10.37 -0.04 12.25
N LYS A 37 9.75 -1.22 12.09
CA LYS A 37 9.60 -2.25 13.13
C LYS A 37 10.70 -3.32 13.11
N GLY A 38 11.70 -3.22 12.23
CA GLY A 38 12.74 -4.24 12.08
C GLY A 38 12.26 -5.54 11.43
N LEU A 39 11.11 -5.53 10.76
CA LEU A 39 10.47 -6.74 10.20
C LEU A 39 10.87 -7.02 8.74
N HIS A 40 11.85 -6.29 8.21
CA HIS A 40 12.29 -6.38 6.82
C HIS A 40 12.61 -7.81 6.37
N GLN A 41 13.33 -8.57 7.21
CA GLN A 41 13.73 -9.95 6.91
C GLN A 41 12.53 -10.92 6.77
N TYR A 42 11.41 -10.63 7.45
CA TYR A 42 10.19 -11.42 7.36
C TYR A 42 9.44 -11.17 6.05
N VAL A 43 9.56 -9.96 5.49
CA VAL A 43 9.02 -9.64 4.15
C VAL A 43 9.83 -10.34 3.07
N LEU A 44 11.16 -10.31 3.19
CA LEU A 44 12.06 -10.96 2.23
C LEU A 44 12.09 -12.49 2.35
N GLY A 45 11.57 -13.05 3.45
CA GLY A 45 11.67 -14.49 3.74
C GLY A 45 13.08 -14.94 4.12
N THR A 46 13.94 -14.00 4.53
CA THR A 46 15.32 -14.25 4.98
C THR A 46 15.43 -14.37 6.50
N ALA A 47 14.32 -14.21 7.23
CA ALA A 47 14.27 -14.45 8.66
C ALA A 47 14.65 -15.91 8.98
N ILE A 48 15.62 -16.09 9.86
CA ILE A 48 16.08 -17.43 10.28
C ILE A 48 14.98 -18.07 11.12
N VAL A 49 14.42 -19.18 10.64
CA VAL A 49 13.45 -19.97 11.40
C VAL A 49 14.19 -20.71 12.51
N PRO A 50 13.88 -20.46 13.80
CA PRO A 50 14.59 -21.08 14.89
C PRO A 50 14.31 -22.59 14.96
N ILE A 51 15.36 -23.38 15.16
CA ILE A 51 15.23 -24.83 15.30
C ILE A 51 14.71 -25.15 16.71
N SER A 52 13.68 -25.99 16.81
CA SER A 52 13.08 -26.37 18.08
C SER A 52 13.93 -27.42 18.81
N ILE A 53 14.27 -27.16 20.07
CA ILE A 53 14.96 -28.11 20.96
C ILE A 53 14.08 -29.34 21.25
N ILE A 54 14.72 -30.50 21.44
CA ILE A 54 14.03 -31.79 21.65
C ILE A 54 13.91 -32.05 23.14
N LYS A 55 12.73 -32.44 23.62
CA LYS A 55 12.52 -32.88 25.00
C LYS A 55 12.51 -34.41 25.05
N CYS A 56 13.46 -35.01 25.77
CA CYS A 56 13.54 -36.45 26.01
C CYS A 56 13.74 -36.70 27.51
N GLU A 57 13.00 -37.64 28.10
CA GLU A 57 13.13 -38.02 29.52
C GLU A 57 13.12 -36.83 30.52
N GLY A 58 12.44 -35.73 30.19
CA GLY A 58 12.36 -34.53 31.03
C GLY A 58 13.51 -33.54 30.85
N GLN A 59 14.55 -33.88 30.09
CA GLN A 59 15.66 -33.00 29.74
C GLN A 59 15.53 -32.48 28.30
N PHE A 60 16.21 -31.38 28.00
CA PHE A 60 16.20 -30.76 26.67
C PHE A 60 17.53 -30.97 25.98
N TYR A 61 17.50 -31.24 24.68
CA TYR A 61 18.66 -31.57 23.88
C TYR A 61 18.70 -30.73 22.61
N SER A 62 19.92 -30.56 22.09
CA SER A 62 20.11 -29.97 20.77
C SER A 62 19.48 -30.87 19.71
N PRO A 63 18.86 -30.30 18.66
CA PRO A 63 18.36 -31.07 17.50
C PRO A 63 19.45 -31.91 16.83
N SER A 64 20.71 -31.49 16.95
CA SER A 64 21.87 -32.20 16.40
C SER A 64 22.32 -33.38 17.26
N ASP A 65 21.91 -33.45 18.53
CA ASP A 65 22.25 -34.55 19.43
C ASP A 65 21.20 -35.66 19.34
N VAL A 66 21.28 -36.43 18.25
CA VAL A 66 20.37 -37.55 17.95
C VAL A 66 20.40 -38.63 19.04
N LYS A 67 21.50 -38.73 19.80
CA LYS A 67 21.68 -39.73 20.85
C LYS A 67 21.29 -39.21 22.23
N HIS A 68 20.85 -37.96 22.35
CA HIS A 68 20.44 -37.31 23.59
C HIS A 68 21.45 -37.53 24.73
N LYS A 69 22.74 -37.39 24.43
CA LYS A 69 23.84 -37.64 25.36
C LYS A 69 24.14 -36.45 26.25
N GLU A 70 24.02 -35.24 25.71
CA GLU A 70 24.42 -34.01 26.37
C GLU A 70 23.20 -33.10 26.56
N PRO A 71 22.57 -33.10 27.75
CA PRO A 71 21.45 -32.21 28.02
C PRO A 71 21.91 -30.75 27.99
N LEU A 72 21.05 -29.92 27.41
CA LEU A 72 21.27 -28.47 27.32
C LEU A 72 21.23 -27.85 28.72
N LEU A 73 22.14 -26.90 28.93
CA LEU A 73 22.13 -26.01 30.09
C LEU A 73 20.87 -25.13 30.09
N SER A 74 20.42 -24.72 31.27
CA SER A 74 19.24 -23.83 31.42
C SER A 74 19.34 -22.55 30.60
N SER A 75 20.51 -21.90 30.60
CA SER A 75 20.76 -20.69 29.82
C SER A 75 20.64 -20.90 28.31
N ALA A 76 21.04 -22.07 27.80
CA ALA A 76 20.89 -22.44 26.40
C ALA A 76 19.42 -22.72 26.06
N ILE A 77 18.69 -23.41 26.95
CA ILE A 77 17.25 -23.65 26.81
C ILE A 77 16.49 -22.32 26.74
N ASP A 78 16.80 -21.39 27.64
CA ASP A 78 16.15 -20.08 27.69
C ASP A 78 16.47 -19.25 26.43
N HIS A 79 17.72 -19.29 25.95
CA HIS A 79 18.09 -18.66 24.68
C HIS A 79 17.24 -19.20 23.52
N PHE A 80 17.17 -20.53 23.34
CA PHE A 80 16.36 -21.13 22.27
C PHE A 80 14.87 -20.76 22.38
N LYS A 81 14.30 -20.81 23.59
CA LYS A 81 12.91 -20.42 23.82
C LYS A 81 12.66 -18.96 23.47
N ASN A 82 13.58 -18.07 23.86
CA ASN A 82 13.48 -16.65 23.53
C ASN A 82 13.56 -16.43 22.02
N THR A 83 14.49 -17.10 21.32
CA THR A 83 14.60 -17.00 19.86
C THR A 83 13.33 -17.46 19.15
N VAL A 84 12.74 -18.60 19.55
CA VAL A 84 11.47 -19.11 19.00
C VAL A 84 10.34 -18.11 19.27
N THR A 85 10.27 -17.59 20.50
CA THR A 85 9.23 -16.64 20.91
C THR A 85 9.33 -15.34 20.12
N ASP A 86 10.53 -14.80 19.96
CA ASP A 86 10.79 -13.58 19.20
C ASP A 86 10.44 -13.77 17.72
N TYR A 87 10.81 -14.91 17.12
CA TYR A 87 10.42 -15.24 15.75
C TYR A 87 8.91 -15.27 15.58
N LEU A 88 8.19 -16.03 16.41
CA LEU A 88 6.73 -16.14 16.34
C LEU A 88 6.03 -14.80 16.60
N LYS A 89 6.55 -13.99 17.53
CA LYS A 89 6.04 -12.66 17.81
C LYS A 89 6.17 -11.75 16.58
N ASN A 90 7.34 -11.72 15.95
CA ASN A 90 7.61 -10.88 14.79
C ASN A 90 6.80 -11.34 13.56
N GLU A 91 6.74 -12.64 13.31
CA GLU A 91 5.88 -13.25 12.28
C GLU A 91 4.40 -12.89 12.51
N GLY A 92 3.93 -12.99 13.77
CA GLY A 92 2.56 -12.66 14.16
C GLY A 92 2.22 -11.17 14.01
N VAL A 93 3.08 -10.27 14.48
CA VAL A 93 2.90 -8.81 14.34
C VAL A 93 2.81 -8.43 12.88
N SER A 94 3.71 -8.98 12.07
CA SER A 94 3.83 -8.65 10.66
C SER A 94 2.65 -9.19 9.83
N CYS A 95 2.17 -10.41 10.14
CA CYS A 95 0.92 -10.94 9.58
C CYS A 95 -0.32 -10.17 10.03
N ASN A 96 -0.33 -9.65 11.26
CA ASN A 96 -1.44 -8.85 11.77
C ASN A 96 -1.55 -7.50 11.05
N ILE A 97 -0.41 -6.88 10.67
CA ILE A 97 -0.40 -5.68 9.83
C ILE A 97 -1.21 -5.95 8.56
N LEU A 98 -0.85 -7.00 7.80
CA LEU A 98 -1.60 -7.37 6.59
C LEU A 98 -3.08 -7.66 6.85
N LYS A 99 -3.40 -8.36 7.95
CA LYS A 99 -4.80 -8.67 8.30
C LYS A 99 -5.66 -7.42 8.49
N THR A 100 -5.07 -6.35 9.00
CA THR A 100 -5.79 -5.10 9.31
C THR A 100 -5.86 -4.12 8.15
N THR A 101 -4.90 -4.22 7.20
CA THR A 101 -4.75 -3.27 6.10
C THR A 101 -5.24 -3.82 4.76
N VAL A 102 -5.25 -5.13 4.57
CA VAL A 102 -5.71 -5.80 3.33
C VAL A 102 -7.23 -6.06 3.39
N PRO A 103 -7.97 -5.89 2.28
CA PRO A 103 -9.38 -6.26 2.20
C PRO A 103 -9.65 -7.71 2.64
N HIS A 104 -10.78 -7.93 3.30
CA HIS A 104 -11.13 -9.24 3.88
C HIS A 104 -11.13 -10.36 2.83
N THR A 105 -11.70 -10.09 1.66
CA THR A 105 -11.79 -11.00 0.50
C THR A 105 -10.41 -11.45 0.03
N VAL A 106 -9.47 -10.52 -0.07
CA VAL A 106 -8.08 -10.78 -0.47
C VAL A 106 -7.36 -11.54 0.63
N TYR A 107 -7.48 -11.10 1.89
CA TYR A 107 -6.83 -11.75 3.03
C TYR A 107 -7.29 -13.20 3.21
N HIS A 108 -8.56 -13.51 2.93
CA HIS A 108 -9.08 -14.88 2.92
C HIS A 108 -8.28 -15.79 1.97
N GLN A 109 -7.75 -15.28 0.86
CA GLN A 109 -6.89 -16.04 -0.06
C GLN A 109 -5.45 -16.20 0.46
N LEU A 110 -5.01 -15.34 1.37
CA LEU A 110 -3.67 -15.33 1.95
C LEU A 110 -3.56 -16.18 3.22
N ARG A 111 -4.67 -16.43 3.92
CA ARG A 111 -4.69 -17.03 5.27
C ARG A 111 -4.00 -18.39 5.38
N HIS A 112 -3.93 -19.15 4.29
CA HIS A 112 -3.34 -20.49 4.26
C HIS A 112 -1.82 -20.46 4.11
N LEU A 113 -1.25 -19.30 3.78
CA LEU A 113 0.19 -19.15 3.63
C LEU A 113 0.84 -18.98 5.01
N PRO A 114 1.80 -19.83 5.40
CA PRO A 114 2.41 -19.79 6.72
C PRO A 114 3.13 -18.48 7.00
N THR A 115 3.98 -18.01 6.08
CA THR A 115 4.89 -16.88 6.33
C THR A 115 4.35 -15.55 5.80
N LEU A 116 4.87 -14.44 6.32
CA LEU A 116 4.63 -13.10 5.78
C LEU A 116 5.18 -12.99 4.36
N ALA A 117 6.39 -13.50 4.13
CA ALA A 117 7.03 -13.47 2.81
C ALA A 117 6.12 -14.06 1.72
N GLU A 118 5.51 -15.21 1.99
CA GLU A 118 4.57 -15.83 1.04
C GLU A 118 3.32 -14.98 0.83
N LYS A 119 2.73 -14.44 1.92
CA LYS A 119 1.55 -13.55 1.83
C LYS A 119 1.87 -12.29 1.02
N TRP A 120 3.04 -11.69 1.26
CA TRP A 120 3.52 -10.50 0.57
C TRP A 120 3.77 -10.76 -0.90
N ASN A 121 4.48 -11.84 -1.24
CA ASN A 121 4.72 -12.24 -2.62
C ASN A 121 3.42 -12.52 -3.38
N LYS A 122 2.42 -13.12 -2.73
CA LYS A 122 1.09 -13.32 -3.33
C LYS A 122 0.37 -12.00 -3.55
N LEU A 123 0.44 -11.05 -2.60
CA LEU A 123 -0.11 -9.70 -2.78
C LEU A 123 0.53 -8.98 -3.98
N CYS A 124 1.86 -9.01 -4.09
CA CYS A 124 2.57 -8.47 -5.24
C CYS A 124 2.05 -9.09 -6.54
N LYS A 125 1.95 -10.41 -6.64
CA LYS A 125 1.40 -11.08 -7.84
C LYS A 125 -0.03 -10.67 -8.18
N ILE A 126 -0.89 -10.41 -7.18
CA ILE A 126 -2.28 -10.01 -7.42
C ILE A 126 -2.33 -8.59 -8.02
N TYR A 127 -1.57 -7.65 -7.47
CA TYR A 127 -1.76 -6.23 -7.75
C TYR A 127 -0.73 -5.62 -8.70
N GLU A 128 0.48 -6.17 -8.76
CA GLU A 128 1.55 -5.68 -9.66
C GLU A 128 1.22 -6.01 -11.12
N HIS A 129 0.49 -7.10 -11.40
CA HIS A 129 -0.04 -7.41 -12.74
C HIS A 129 -1.36 -6.67 -13.06
N GLN A 130 -2.03 -6.11 -12.06
CA GLN A 130 -3.23 -5.31 -12.27
C GLN A 130 -2.92 -3.88 -12.71
N GLY A 131 -1.69 -3.39 -12.55
CA GLY A 131 -1.28 -2.02 -12.93
C GLY A 131 -1.81 -1.60 -14.29
N ASN A 132 -1.51 -2.36 -15.36
CA ASN A 132 -2.00 -2.03 -16.70
C ASN A 132 -3.53 -2.02 -16.83
N THR A 133 -4.22 -2.97 -16.18
CA THR A 133 -5.70 -3.05 -16.26
C THR A 133 -6.35 -1.93 -15.45
N VAL A 134 -5.78 -1.59 -14.29
CA VAL A 134 -6.20 -0.50 -13.40
C VAL A 134 -5.96 0.85 -14.09
N GLN A 135 -4.79 1.08 -14.66
CA GLN A 135 -4.46 2.25 -15.48
C GLN A 135 -5.51 2.45 -16.60
N GLN A 136 -5.76 1.41 -17.41
CA GLN A 136 -6.73 1.52 -18.51
C GLN A 136 -8.15 1.82 -18.02
N ASN A 137 -8.57 1.19 -16.91
CA ASN A 137 -9.86 1.46 -16.30
C ASN A 137 -9.96 2.89 -15.73
N LEU A 138 -8.92 3.38 -15.06
CA LEU A 138 -8.85 4.74 -14.52
C LEU A 138 -8.83 5.77 -15.66
N LEU A 139 -8.05 5.55 -16.71
CA LEU A 139 -8.00 6.40 -17.89
C LEU A 139 -9.36 6.44 -18.60
N THR A 140 -10.00 5.29 -18.77
CA THR A 140 -11.35 5.21 -19.35
C THR A 140 -12.35 5.99 -18.50
N LYS A 141 -12.28 5.88 -17.17
CA LYS A 141 -13.12 6.66 -16.26
C LYS A 141 -12.87 8.15 -16.38
N LEU A 142 -11.62 8.59 -16.45
CA LEU A 142 -11.24 9.99 -16.62
C LEU A 142 -11.76 10.54 -17.95
N GLN A 143 -11.59 9.79 -19.04
CA GLN A 143 -12.07 10.16 -20.38
C GLN A 143 -13.60 10.21 -20.50
N ALA A 144 -14.29 9.33 -19.77
CA ALA A 144 -15.75 9.26 -19.73
C ALA A 144 -16.35 10.11 -18.61
N PHE A 145 -15.55 10.80 -17.80
CA PHE A 145 -16.05 11.61 -16.69
C PHE A 145 -16.83 12.80 -17.24
N ARG A 146 -18.08 12.98 -16.81
CA ARG A 146 -18.96 14.05 -17.29
C ARG A 146 -19.48 14.84 -16.12
N TYR A 147 -19.52 16.16 -16.28
CA TYR A 147 -20.11 17.04 -15.29
C TYR A 147 -21.63 16.83 -15.27
N SER A 148 -22.14 16.46 -14.10
CA SER A 148 -23.55 16.12 -13.87
C SER A 148 -24.32 17.21 -13.11
N GLY A 149 -23.75 18.42 -13.02
CA GLY A 149 -24.28 19.52 -12.23
C GLY A 149 -23.71 19.57 -10.80
N GLY A 150 -24.00 20.65 -10.08
CA GLY A 150 -23.52 20.87 -8.71
C GLY A 150 -22.22 21.69 -8.66
N SER A 151 -21.34 21.38 -7.71
CA SER A 151 -20.10 22.14 -7.52
C SER A 151 -19.06 21.80 -8.58
N MET A 152 -18.66 22.78 -9.39
CA MET A 152 -17.55 22.64 -10.34
C MET A 152 -16.25 22.25 -9.63
N TRP A 153 -15.99 22.84 -8.46
CA TRP A 153 -14.83 22.50 -7.64
C TRP A 153 -14.81 21.02 -7.26
N ALA A 154 -15.96 20.48 -6.82
CA ALA A 154 -16.04 19.06 -6.48
C ALA A 154 -15.81 18.16 -7.71
N HIS A 155 -16.27 18.59 -8.89
CA HIS A 155 -16.02 17.89 -10.16
C HIS A 155 -14.54 17.89 -10.54
N LEU A 156 -13.88 19.05 -10.50
CA LEU A 156 -12.46 19.18 -10.80
C LEU A 156 -11.59 18.43 -9.78
N SER A 157 -11.91 18.52 -8.49
CA SER A 157 -11.24 17.72 -7.45
C SER A 157 -11.37 16.22 -7.70
N ALA A 158 -12.54 15.73 -8.11
CA ALA A 158 -12.71 14.32 -8.44
C ALA A 158 -11.92 13.89 -9.69
N MET A 159 -11.77 14.79 -10.68
CA MET A 159 -10.90 14.55 -11.84
C MET A 159 -9.42 14.52 -11.44
N GLN A 160 -9.00 15.41 -10.54
CA GLN A 160 -7.63 15.42 -10.01
C GLN A 160 -7.34 14.14 -9.21
N GLU A 161 -8.27 13.68 -8.37
CA GLU A 161 -8.12 12.39 -7.67
C GLU A 161 -7.91 11.22 -8.65
N LEU A 162 -8.55 11.25 -9.82
CA LEU A 162 -8.33 10.25 -10.87
C LEU A 162 -6.97 10.40 -11.57
N GLN A 163 -6.48 11.63 -11.73
CA GLN A 163 -5.13 11.90 -12.24
C GLN A 163 -4.05 11.42 -11.26
N ASP A 164 -4.23 11.70 -9.98
CA ASP A 164 -3.35 11.25 -8.91
C ASP A 164 -3.35 9.71 -8.81
N ASP A 165 -4.52 9.07 -8.83
CA ASP A 165 -4.63 7.59 -8.88
C ASP A 165 -3.95 7.04 -10.16
N LEU A 166 -3.90 7.75 -11.29
CA LEU A 166 -3.16 7.34 -12.49
C LEU A 166 -1.64 7.47 -12.32
N ALA A 167 -1.17 8.58 -11.75
CA ALA A 167 0.25 8.81 -11.45
C ALA A 167 0.78 7.77 -10.43
N ASP A 168 -0.01 7.45 -9.40
CA ASP A 168 0.26 6.38 -8.43
C ASP A 168 0.42 5.01 -9.11
N ASN A 169 -0.18 4.81 -10.29
CA ASN A 169 -0.04 3.60 -11.08
C ASN A 169 0.95 3.77 -12.24
N ASP A 170 1.97 4.62 -12.14
CA ASP A 170 3.01 4.83 -13.17
C ASP A 170 2.46 5.28 -14.54
N PHE A 171 1.33 6.01 -14.56
CA PHE A 171 0.76 6.60 -15.77
C PHE A 171 0.63 8.12 -15.64
N ASP A 172 1.55 8.83 -16.28
CA ASP A 172 1.56 10.29 -16.28
C ASP A 172 0.58 10.86 -17.32
N VAL A 173 -0.45 11.56 -16.83
CA VAL A 173 -1.31 12.40 -17.67
C VAL A 173 -0.68 13.78 -17.76
N THR A 174 -0.20 14.16 -18.95
CA THR A 174 0.35 15.51 -19.18
C THR A 174 -0.72 16.59 -18.98
N ASP A 175 -0.32 17.80 -18.60
CA ASP A 175 -1.24 18.93 -18.43
C ASP A 175 -2.15 19.16 -19.63
N LEU A 176 -1.59 19.05 -20.85
CA LEU A 176 -2.35 19.20 -22.09
C LEU A 176 -3.46 18.14 -22.22
N GLN A 177 -3.15 16.89 -21.88
CA GLN A 177 -4.14 15.82 -21.91
C GLN A 177 -5.20 16.02 -20.83
N PHE A 178 -4.78 16.44 -19.62
CA PHE A 178 -5.71 16.66 -18.51
C PHE A 178 -6.68 17.81 -18.82
N ILE A 179 -6.20 18.93 -19.36
CA ILE A 179 -7.04 20.02 -19.85
C ILE A 179 -8.01 19.51 -20.92
N ALA A 180 -7.55 18.75 -21.91
CA ALA A 180 -8.42 18.18 -22.93
C ALA A 180 -9.53 17.28 -22.32
N TYR A 181 -9.23 16.54 -21.26
CA TYR A 181 -10.23 15.76 -20.52
C TYR A 181 -11.20 16.65 -19.75
N ILE A 182 -10.75 17.75 -19.13
CA ILE A 182 -11.64 18.75 -18.50
C ILE A 182 -12.61 19.32 -19.54
N HIS A 183 -12.11 19.77 -20.70
CA HIS A 183 -12.96 20.27 -21.78
C HIS A 183 -13.98 19.23 -22.24
N SER A 184 -13.55 17.98 -22.43
CA SER A 184 -14.45 16.87 -22.79
C SER A 184 -15.51 16.61 -21.73
N SER A 185 -15.15 16.72 -20.44
CA SER A 185 -16.07 16.49 -19.31
C SER A 185 -17.20 17.53 -19.23
N LEU A 186 -16.95 18.73 -19.74
CA LEU A 186 -17.87 19.87 -19.70
C LEU A 186 -18.70 20.03 -20.97
N LYS A 187 -18.40 19.27 -22.03
CA LYS A 187 -18.95 19.44 -23.38
C LYS A 187 -20.49 19.56 -23.47
N ASP A 188 -21.19 18.87 -22.58
CA ASP A 188 -22.66 18.87 -22.54
C ASP A 188 -23.25 20.06 -21.76
N ASN A 189 -22.41 20.94 -21.21
CA ASN A 189 -22.77 22.10 -20.41
C ASN A 189 -22.30 23.41 -21.08
N PRO A 190 -23.16 24.05 -21.90
CA PRO A 190 -22.75 25.13 -22.79
C PRO A 190 -22.22 26.38 -22.07
N GLU A 191 -22.72 26.68 -20.87
CA GLU A 191 -22.27 27.85 -20.08
C GLU A 191 -20.80 27.70 -19.64
N PHE A 192 -20.41 26.51 -19.16
CA PHE A 192 -19.04 26.26 -18.72
C PHE A 192 -18.08 26.04 -19.88
N CYS A 193 -18.53 25.44 -20.99
CA CYS A 193 -17.73 25.38 -22.21
C CYS A 193 -17.38 26.76 -22.76
N MET A 194 -18.33 27.70 -22.76
CA MET A 194 -18.09 29.07 -23.19
C MET A 194 -17.07 29.79 -22.30
N LEU A 195 -17.15 29.58 -20.98
CA LEU A 195 -16.19 30.14 -20.03
C LEU A 195 -14.78 29.57 -20.24
N MET A 196 -14.63 28.25 -20.45
CA MET A 196 -13.34 27.62 -20.71
C MET A 196 -12.72 28.10 -22.03
N LEU A 197 -13.51 28.20 -23.11
CA LEU A 197 -13.05 28.73 -24.39
C LEU A 197 -12.61 30.20 -24.29
N SER A 198 -13.32 31.00 -23.50
CA SER A 198 -12.94 32.38 -23.22
C SER A 198 -11.61 32.44 -22.45
N LEU A 199 -11.44 31.59 -21.44
CA LEU A 199 -10.21 31.47 -20.64
C LEU A 199 -9.00 31.10 -21.50
N ASP A 200 -9.13 30.06 -22.33
CA ASP A 200 -8.11 29.66 -23.31
C ASP A 200 -7.72 30.83 -24.22
N SER A 201 -8.71 31.51 -24.81
CA SER A 201 -8.48 32.65 -25.70
C SER A 201 -7.75 33.81 -25.00
N THR A 202 -8.10 34.09 -23.75
CA THR A 202 -7.39 35.11 -22.95
C THR A 202 -5.98 34.71 -22.59
N MET A 203 -5.74 33.44 -22.26
CA MET A 203 -4.40 32.97 -21.93
C MET A 203 -3.48 32.99 -23.16
N GLU A 204 -3.99 32.58 -24.32
CA GLU A 204 -3.28 32.72 -25.59
C GLU A 204 -2.94 34.18 -25.90
N ALA A 205 -3.87 35.12 -25.68
CA ALA A 205 -3.65 36.55 -25.90
C ALA A 205 -2.59 37.16 -24.96
N VAL A 206 -2.43 36.62 -23.75
CA VAL A 206 -1.43 37.04 -22.76
C VAL A 206 -0.08 36.31 -22.94
N GLY A 207 -0.01 35.36 -23.88
CA GLY A 207 1.19 34.56 -24.14
C GLY A 207 1.48 33.53 -23.03
N GLN A 208 0.47 33.18 -22.24
CA GLN A 208 0.55 32.14 -21.21
C GLN A 208 -0.20 30.89 -21.66
N LYS A 209 0.30 29.71 -21.28
CA LYS A 209 -0.41 28.45 -21.55
C LYS A 209 -1.31 28.13 -20.36
N LEU A 210 -2.55 27.72 -20.61
CA LEU A 210 -3.41 27.17 -19.57
C LEU A 210 -2.72 25.92 -19.00
N THR A 211 -2.56 25.88 -17.68
CA THR A 211 -2.03 24.73 -16.94
C THR A 211 -3.12 24.19 -16.02
N SER A 212 -2.96 22.93 -15.62
CA SER A 212 -3.80 22.30 -14.60
C SER A 212 -3.86 23.15 -13.33
N ASP A 213 -2.72 23.69 -12.88
CA ASP A 213 -2.60 24.57 -11.70
C ASP A 213 -3.40 25.88 -11.78
N VAL A 214 -3.68 26.39 -12.98
CA VAL A 214 -4.45 27.65 -13.17
C VAL A 214 -5.96 27.40 -13.09
N LEU A 215 -6.39 26.17 -13.39
CA LEU A 215 -7.77 25.71 -13.20
C LEU A 215 -8.00 25.16 -11.77
N MET A 216 -6.89 24.76 -11.14
CA MET A 216 -6.63 24.34 -9.75
C MET A 216 -7.10 25.32 -8.67
#